data_AF-A0AAE1E4K4-F1
#
_entry.id   AF-A0AAE1E4K4-F1
#
_cell.length_a   1.000
_cell.length_b   1.000
_cell.length_c   1.000
_cell.angle_alpha   90.00
_cell.angle_beta   90.00
_cell.angle_gamma   90.00
#
_symmetry.space_group_name_H-M   'P 1'
#
loop_
_entity.id
_entity.type
_entity.pdbx_description
1 polymer ?
#
loop_
_entity_poly.entity_id
_entity_poly.type
_entity_poly.pdbx_seq_one_letter_code
_entity_poly.pdbx_strand_id
1 'polypeptide(L)'
;MITSTVTKVVILAIFLLGCLPMVFVYITYRFEWQPVPRTNSNTLNLVYDERLGVAETFLILLGVVYPVVSWVTVTFCTSVLVLQLRQSYKWRKSNTQGAEVSPAGNQAGTANQSQQQKSTKENHVTKVVVMVAVVFLLCFVPVSANILADLIIPEYSIDGTLRYLHLINGMINVLFTELNSSLNVVVFSVSGQKFRSVLFEILSKGPCKK
;
A
#
# COMPACT_ATOMS: atom_id res chain seq x y z
N MET A 1 16.43 6.48 17.39
CA MET A 1 16.64 5.02 17.54
C MET A 1 15.28 4.42 17.82
N ILE A 2 14.65 3.77 16.84
CA ILE A 2 13.37 3.08 17.06
C ILE A 2 13.70 1.78 17.80
N THR A 3 13.22 1.65 19.04
CA THR A 3 13.44 0.44 19.85
C THR A 3 12.69 -0.72 19.22
N SER A 4 13.38 -1.83 18.96
CA SER A 4 12.82 -3.02 18.31
C SER A 4 11.56 -3.55 18.99
N THR A 5 11.43 -3.35 20.30
CA THR A 5 10.23 -3.65 21.08
C THR A 5 9.03 -2.82 20.66
N VAL A 6 9.21 -1.51 20.43
CA VAL A 6 8.12 -0.62 20.00
C VAL A 6 7.65 -1.00 18.60
N THR A 7 8.57 -1.29 17.68
CA THR A 7 8.20 -1.75 16.33
C THR A 7 7.40 -3.05 16.36
N LYS A 8 7.80 -4.03 17.17
CA LYS A 8 7.07 -5.30 17.30
C LYS A 8 5.66 -5.09 17.84
N VAL A 9 5.52 -4.30 18.89
CA VAL A 9 4.21 -3.99 19.49
C VAL A 9 3.32 -3.26 18.48
N VAL A 10 3.86 -2.27 17.76
CA VAL A 10 3.10 -1.52 16.74
C VAL A 10 2.67 -2.43 15.59
N ILE A 11 3.55 -3.29 15.08
CA ILE A 11 3.20 -4.22 13.98
C ILE A 11 2.14 -5.22 14.45
N LEU A 12 2.28 -5.77 15.66
CA LEU A 12 1.30 -6.69 16.22
C LEU A 12 -0.07 -6.00 16.40
N ALA A 13 -0.07 -4.77 16.90
CA ALA A 13 -1.29 -3.98 17.04
C ALA A 13 -1.97 -3.72 15.68
N ILE A 14 -1.21 -3.33 14.66
CA ILE A 14 -1.73 -3.12 13.29
C ILE A 14 -2.33 -4.43 12.74
N PHE A 15 -1.62 -5.55 12.94
CA PHE A 15 -2.10 -6.85 12.48
C PHE A 15 -3.41 -7.26 13.16
N LEU A 16 -3.48 -7.14 14.49
CA LEU A 16 -4.70 -7.45 15.24
C LEU A 16 -5.86 -6.53 14.85
N LEU A 17 -5.61 -5.23 14.73
CA LEU A 17 -6.62 -4.24 14.33
C LEU A 17 -7.16 -4.51 12.92
N GLY A 18 -6.32 -4.98 12.00
CA GLY A 18 -6.73 -5.32 10.64
C GLY A 18 -7.44 -6.68 10.54
N CYS A 19 -6.96 -7.69 11.25
CA CYS A 19 -7.46 -9.07 11.11
C CYS A 19 -8.68 -9.38 11.99
N LEU A 20 -8.77 -8.83 13.21
CA LEU A 20 -9.88 -9.13 14.13
C LEU A 20 -11.25 -8.81 13.53
N PRO A 21 -11.49 -7.62 12.95
CA PRO A 21 -12.80 -7.29 12.37
C PRO A 21 -13.22 -8.25 11.25
N MET A 22 -12.27 -8.74 10.45
CA MET A 22 -12.55 -9.72 9.39
C MET A 22 -13.09 -11.03 9.97
N VAL A 23 -12.51 -11.51 11.06
CA VAL A 23 -13.01 -12.73 11.74
C VAL A 23 -14.47 -12.53 12.19
N PHE A 24 -14.80 -11.36 12.74
CA PHE A 24 -16.17 -11.03 13.16
C PHE A 24 -17.16 -10.98 11.99
N VAL A 25 -16.74 -10.58 10.79
CA VAL A 25 -17.59 -10.66 9.60
C VAL A 25 -17.81 -12.12 9.20
N TYR A 26 -16.75 -12.94 9.16
CA TYR A 26 -16.87 -14.34 8.72
C TYR A 26 -17.76 -15.20 9.62
N ILE A 27 -17.79 -14.96 10.94
CA ILE A 27 -18.69 -15.70 11.84
C ILE A 27 -20.18 -15.41 11.59
N THR A 28 -20.50 -14.32 10.90
CA THR A 28 -21.90 -13.92 10.61
C THR A 28 -22.40 -14.44 9.27
N TYR A 29 -21.54 -15.08 8.49
CA TYR A 29 -21.93 -15.77 7.27
C TYR A 29 -22.29 -17.23 7.56
N ARG A 30 -23.36 -17.70 6.94
CA ARG A 30 -23.76 -19.11 6.96
C ARG A 30 -23.96 -19.62 5.54
N PHE A 31 -23.70 -20.91 5.36
CA PHE A 31 -24.04 -21.59 4.12
C PHE A 31 -25.51 -22.00 4.17
N GLU A 32 -26.31 -21.48 3.23
CA GLU A 32 -27.73 -21.77 3.15
C GLU A 32 -28.08 -22.28 1.75
N TRP A 33 -28.85 -23.36 1.69
CA TRP A 33 -29.35 -23.91 0.44
C TRP A 33 -30.58 -23.11 0.01
N GLN A 34 -30.45 -22.38 -1.09
CA GLN A 34 -31.57 -21.60 -1.64
C GLN A 34 -32.09 -22.26 -2.92
N PRO A 35 -33.39 -22.60 -2.98
CA PRO A 35 -34.00 -23.13 -4.18
C PRO A 35 -34.14 -22.02 -5.22
N VAL A 36 -33.61 -22.26 -6.44
CA VAL A 36 -33.74 -21.35 -7.58
C VAL A 36 -35.03 -21.67 -8.33
N PRO A 37 -36.07 -20.81 -8.28
CA PRO A 37 -37.40 -21.13 -8.82
C PRO A 37 -37.42 -21.38 -10.33
N ARG A 38 -36.45 -20.84 -11.07
CA ARG A 38 -36.36 -20.96 -12.53
C ARG A 38 -35.76 -22.28 -13.01
N THR A 39 -34.96 -22.95 -12.18
CA THR A 39 -34.13 -24.08 -12.63
C THR A 39 -34.39 -25.36 -11.84
N ASN A 40 -35.31 -25.34 -10.84
CA ASN A 40 -35.57 -26.45 -9.90
C ASN A 40 -34.27 -27.04 -9.31
N SER A 41 -33.29 -26.17 -9.06
CA SER A 41 -31.96 -26.52 -8.55
C SER A 41 -31.75 -25.79 -7.23
N ASN A 42 -31.04 -26.43 -6.30
CA ASN A 42 -30.61 -25.80 -5.06
C ASN A 42 -29.17 -25.30 -5.25
N THR A 43 -28.96 -24.01 -5.05
CA THR A 43 -27.62 -23.43 -5.01
C THR A 43 -27.20 -23.21 -3.56
N LEU A 44 -25.97 -23.61 -3.24
CA LEU A 44 -25.36 -23.30 -1.95
C LEU A 44 -24.87 -21.86 -1.99
N ASN A 45 -25.57 -20.96 -1.29
CA ASN A 45 -25.21 -19.56 -1.21
C ASN A 45 -24.63 -19.26 0.18
N LEU A 46 -23.65 -18.35 0.21
CA LEU A 46 -23.17 -17.76 1.44
C LEU A 46 -24.11 -16.61 1.79
N VAL A 47 -24.97 -16.81 2.80
CA VAL A 47 -26.01 -15.87 3.19
C VAL A 47 -25.66 -15.26 4.53
N TYR A 48 -26.01 -13.98 4.68
CA TYR A 48 -25.80 -13.24 5.91
C TYR A 48 -26.83 -13.62 6.97
N ASP A 49 -26.40 -13.86 8.21
CA ASP A 49 -27.32 -14.12 9.32
C ASP A 49 -27.87 -12.82 9.93
N GLU A 50 -29.04 -12.41 9.46
CA GLU A 50 -29.74 -11.20 9.92
C GLU A 50 -30.06 -11.21 11.44
N ARG A 51 -30.12 -12.39 12.08
CA ARG A 51 -30.50 -12.51 13.51
C ARG A 51 -29.50 -11.84 14.46
N LEU A 52 -28.27 -11.66 14.01
CA LEU A 52 -27.20 -11.08 14.81
C LEU A 52 -27.26 -9.56 14.83
N GLY A 53 -27.93 -8.89 13.88
CA GLY A 53 -28.09 -7.42 13.81
C GLY A 53 -26.79 -6.59 13.75
N VAL A 54 -25.64 -7.20 14.00
CA VAL A 54 -24.35 -6.52 14.14
C VAL A 54 -23.56 -6.44 12.85
N ALA A 55 -23.80 -7.32 11.88
CA ALA A 55 -22.94 -7.37 10.72
C ALA A 55 -23.34 -6.51 9.54
N GLU A 56 -24.55 -5.93 9.51
CA GLU A 56 -24.73 -4.73 8.69
C GLU A 56 -23.80 -3.61 9.17
N THR A 57 -23.68 -3.43 10.50
CA THR A 57 -22.76 -2.46 11.09
C THR A 57 -21.30 -2.81 10.77
N PHE A 58 -20.89 -4.08 10.91
CA PHE A 58 -19.52 -4.49 10.54
C PHE A 58 -19.24 -4.41 9.04
N LEU A 59 -20.22 -4.70 8.17
CA LEU A 59 -20.09 -4.57 6.71
C LEU A 59 -19.92 -3.11 6.32
N ILE A 60 -20.66 -2.17 6.91
CA ILE A 60 -20.45 -0.74 6.68
C ILE A 60 -19.09 -0.30 7.23
N LEU A 61 -18.72 -0.76 8.43
CA LEU A 61 -17.46 -0.40 9.08
C LEU A 61 -16.25 -0.88 8.27
N LEU A 62 -16.29 -2.11 7.74
CA LEU A 62 -15.19 -2.70 6.97
C LEU A 62 -15.23 -2.40 5.48
N GLY A 63 -16.43 -2.22 4.91
CA GLY A 63 -16.63 -1.94 3.50
C GLY A 63 -16.47 -0.47 3.15
N VAL A 64 -16.78 0.44 4.07
CA VAL A 64 -16.76 1.89 3.80
C VAL A 64 -15.83 2.62 4.75
N VAL A 65 -16.04 2.52 6.06
CA VAL A 65 -15.32 3.37 7.04
C VAL A 65 -13.82 3.07 7.02
N TYR A 66 -13.43 1.80 7.16
CA TYR A 66 -12.02 1.39 7.21
C TYR A 66 -11.27 1.71 5.91
N PRO A 67 -11.79 1.39 4.71
CA PRO A 67 -11.14 1.77 3.45
C PRO A 67 -11.03 3.28 3.27
N VAL A 68 -12.06 4.06 3.60
CA VAL A 68 -12.04 5.53 3.47
C VAL A 68 -11.02 6.15 4.43
N VAL A 69 -11.03 5.76 5.71
CA VAL A 69 -10.07 6.28 6.70
C VAL A 69 -8.64 5.89 6.34
N SER A 70 -8.42 4.65 5.92
CA SER A 70 -7.13 4.17 5.43
C SER A 70 -6.67 4.99 4.22
N TRP A 71 -7.55 5.17 3.24
CA TRP A 71 -7.27 5.94 2.03
C TRP A 71 -6.88 7.40 2.34
N VAL A 72 -7.64 8.09 3.18
CA VAL A 72 -7.34 9.46 3.61
C VAL A 72 -5.99 9.51 4.33
N THR A 73 -5.76 8.57 5.26
CA THR A 73 -4.52 8.51 6.05
C THR A 73 -3.30 8.28 5.16
N VAL A 74 -3.36 7.34 4.22
CA VAL A 74 -2.22 7.06 3.35
C VAL A 74 -1.99 8.19 2.35
N THR A 75 -3.04 8.80 1.81
CA THR A 75 -2.93 9.97 0.93
C THR A 75 -2.27 11.14 1.64
N PHE A 76 -2.69 11.41 2.87
CA PHE A 76 -2.10 12.46 3.71
C PHE A 76 -0.63 12.15 4.03
N CYS A 77 -0.33 10.96 4.52
CA CYS A 77 1.03 10.53 4.86
C CYS A 77 1.97 10.60 3.65
N THR A 78 1.52 10.12 2.49
CA THR A 78 2.28 10.17 1.23
C THR A 78 2.55 11.60 0.80
N SER A 79 1.55 12.48 0.91
CA SER A 79 1.70 13.90 0.59
C SER A 79 2.74 14.58 1.47
N VAL A 80 2.67 14.37 2.79
CA VAL A 80 3.65 14.88 3.75
C VAL A 80 5.05 14.36 3.44
N LEU A 81 5.17 13.06 3.15
CA LEU A 81 6.44 12.45 2.79
C LEU A 81 7.03 13.10 1.53
N VAL A 82 6.23 13.28 0.47
CA VAL A 82 6.69 13.94 -0.77
C VAL A 82 7.12 15.38 -0.51
N LEU A 83 6.40 16.12 0.33
CA LEU A 83 6.74 17.50 0.70
C LEU A 83 8.05 17.57 1.48
N GLN A 84 8.24 16.72 2.48
CA GLN A 84 9.48 16.65 3.25
C GLN A 84 10.66 16.28 2.34
N LEU A 85 10.47 15.33 1.43
CA LEU A 85 11.50 14.95 0.47
C LEU A 85 11.86 16.08 -0.49
N ARG A 86 10.87 16.84 -0.97
CA ARG A 86 11.11 18.04 -1.80
C ARG A 86 11.89 19.10 -1.03
N GLN A 87 11.58 19.31 0.26
CA GLN A 87 12.31 20.23 1.12
C GLN A 87 13.75 19.77 1.35
N SER A 88 13.97 18.49 1.67
CA SER A 88 15.32 17.92 1.83
C SER A 88 16.13 17.99 0.53
N TYR A 89 15.50 17.78 -0.63
CA TYR A 89 16.14 17.92 -1.94
C TYR A 89 16.53 19.39 -2.21
N LYS A 90 15.61 20.35 -1.99
CA LYS A 90 15.87 21.79 -2.16
C LYS A 90 16.99 22.28 -1.23
N TRP A 91 16.95 21.89 0.05
CA TRP A 91 17.99 22.22 1.03
C TRP A 91 19.38 21.76 0.58
N ARG A 92 19.48 20.52 0.09
CA ARG A 92 20.75 19.96 -0.40
C ARG A 92 21.25 20.62 -1.68
N LYS A 93 20.35 20.99 -2.60
CA LYS A 93 20.71 21.76 -3.79
C LYS A 93 21.27 23.14 -3.41
N SER A 94 20.63 23.83 -2.45
CA SER A 94 21.09 25.12 -1.96
C SER A 94 22.47 25.06 -1.27
N ASN A 95 22.75 23.99 -0.52
CA ASN A 95 24.05 23.82 0.15
C ASN A 95 25.19 23.35 -0.79
N THR A 96 24.87 22.79 -1.95
CA THR A 96 25.90 22.34 -2.92
C THR A 96 26.26 23.45 -3.91
N GLN A 97 25.34 24.39 -4.18
CA GLN A 97 25.58 25.53 -5.06
C GLN A 97 26.38 26.67 -4.39
N GLY A 98 26.59 26.64 -3.07
CA GLY A 98 27.46 27.59 -2.36
C GLY A 98 28.94 27.18 -2.30
N ALA A 99 29.34 26.07 -2.94
CA ALA A 99 30.66 25.45 -2.81
C ALA A 99 31.51 25.44 -4.10
N GLU A 100 31.26 26.37 -5.02
CA GLU A 100 32.16 26.74 -6.14
C GLU A 100 32.24 28.28 -6.09
N VAL A 101 33.36 28.98 -5.87
CA VAL A 101 34.71 28.84 -6.39
C VAL A 101 35.69 29.50 -5.39
N SER A 102 36.74 28.80 -4.96
CA SER A 102 38.01 29.43 -4.57
C SER A 102 39.13 28.63 -5.22
N PRO A 103 39.85 29.18 -6.21
CA PRO A 103 40.91 28.48 -6.90
C PRO A 103 42.23 28.77 -6.19
N ALA A 104 42.59 27.99 -5.18
CA ALA A 104 43.97 27.93 -4.71
C ALA A 104 44.20 26.71 -3.80
N GLY A 105 45.19 25.90 -4.16
CA GLY A 105 45.95 25.14 -3.16
C GLY A 105 45.71 23.64 -3.15
N ASN A 106 46.72 22.91 -3.62
CA ASN A 106 46.83 21.46 -3.59
C ASN A 106 46.78 20.86 -2.16
N GLN A 107 46.42 19.56 -2.13
CA GLN A 107 46.59 18.57 -1.06
C GLN A 107 45.51 18.48 0.03
N ALA A 108 44.63 17.48 -0.10
CA ALA A 108 44.30 16.49 0.95
C ALA A 108 43.14 15.59 0.46
N GLY A 109 43.47 14.54 -0.28
CA GLY A 109 42.54 13.46 -0.57
C GLY A 109 42.29 12.63 0.69
N THR A 110 41.01 12.48 1.08
CA THR A 110 40.38 11.31 1.74
C THR A 110 39.03 11.67 2.41
N ALA A 111 38.75 12.95 2.71
CA ALA A 111 37.48 13.35 3.35
C ALA A 111 36.29 13.49 2.38
N ASN A 112 36.53 13.86 1.11
CA ASN A 112 35.45 14.11 0.15
C ASN A 112 34.77 12.83 -0.37
N GLN A 113 35.47 11.69 -0.39
CA GLN A 113 34.88 10.42 -0.86
C GLN A 113 33.83 9.85 0.12
N SER A 114 34.06 9.95 1.42
CA SER A 114 33.12 9.41 2.43
C SER A 114 31.82 10.22 2.49
N GLN A 115 31.89 11.54 2.31
CA GLN A 115 30.72 12.42 2.26
C GLN A 115 29.93 12.27 0.96
N GLN A 116 30.61 12.07 -0.17
CA GLN A 116 29.98 11.81 -1.48
C GLN A 116 29.35 10.41 -1.57
N GLN A 117 29.96 9.39 -0.94
CA GLN A 117 29.42 8.03 -0.84
C GLN A 117 28.22 7.94 0.12
N LYS A 118 28.21 8.73 1.21
CA LYS A 118 27.04 8.84 2.11
C LYS A 118 25.88 9.57 1.44
N SER A 119 26.17 10.67 0.72
CA SER A 119 25.21 11.45 -0.07
C SER A 119 24.53 10.64 -1.20
N THR A 120 25.28 9.77 -1.89
CA THR A 120 24.74 8.89 -2.94
C THR A 120 23.86 7.76 -2.38
N LYS A 121 24.22 7.20 -1.21
CA LYS A 121 23.40 6.18 -0.53
C LYS A 121 22.10 6.75 0.05
N GLU A 122 22.11 7.97 0.58
CA GLU A 122 20.90 8.67 1.06
C GLU A 122 20.00 9.12 -0.11
N ASN A 123 20.58 9.53 -1.24
CA ASN A 123 19.85 9.77 -2.50
C ASN A 123 19.11 8.52 -2.98
N HIS A 124 19.76 7.38 -2.84
CA HIS A 124 19.19 6.10 -3.25
C HIS A 124 17.94 5.76 -2.42
N VAL A 125 18.03 5.81 -1.08
CA VAL A 125 16.88 5.56 -0.20
C VAL A 125 15.74 6.53 -0.51
N THR A 126 16.05 7.81 -0.68
CA THR A 126 15.06 8.83 -1.06
C THR A 126 14.36 8.48 -2.38
N LYS A 127 15.11 8.08 -3.41
CA LYS A 127 14.56 7.70 -4.72
C LYS A 127 13.60 6.50 -4.62
N VAL A 128 13.92 5.51 -3.78
CA VAL A 128 13.03 4.36 -3.52
C VAL A 128 11.72 4.81 -2.93
N VAL A 129 11.77 5.63 -1.89
CA VAL A 129 10.57 6.07 -1.19
C VAL A 129 9.68 6.91 -2.11
N VAL A 130 10.26 7.77 -2.96
CA VAL A 130 9.50 8.51 -3.99
C VAL A 130 8.86 7.56 -5.01
N MET A 131 9.58 6.54 -5.48
CA MET A 131 9.03 5.56 -6.43
C MET A 131 7.84 4.81 -5.82
N VAL A 132 7.97 4.33 -4.58
CA VAL A 132 6.88 3.67 -3.86
C VAL A 132 5.68 4.62 -3.70
N ALA A 133 5.92 5.88 -3.31
CA ALA A 133 4.86 6.89 -3.16
C ALA A 133 4.11 7.17 -4.47
N VAL A 134 4.82 7.32 -5.59
CA VAL A 134 4.21 7.56 -6.90
C VAL A 134 3.40 6.36 -7.36
N VAL A 135 3.94 5.15 -7.22
CA VAL A 135 3.24 3.91 -7.54
C VAL A 135 1.96 3.79 -6.72
N PHE A 136 2.06 4.04 -5.41
CA PHE A 136 0.91 4.03 -4.51
C PHE A 136 -0.19 4.99 -4.99
N LEU A 137 0.17 6.25 -5.28
CA LEU A 137 -0.79 7.25 -5.76
C LEU A 137 -1.48 6.80 -7.06
N LEU A 138 -0.72 6.33 -8.04
CA LEU A 138 -1.26 5.89 -9.33
C LEU A 138 -2.23 4.72 -9.18
N CYS A 139 -1.90 3.76 -8.32
CA CYS A 139 -2.76 2.60 -8.05
C CYS A 139 -4.03 2.96 -7.27
N PHE A 140 -4.00 4.01 -6.45
CA PHE A 140 -5.15 4.41 -5.62
C PHE A 140 -6.09 5.41 -6.29
N VAL A 141 -5.68 6.11 -7.35
CA VAL A 141 -6.59 7.00 -8.11
C VAL A 141 -7.87 6.28 -8.57
N PRO A 142 -7.84 5.11 -9.25
CA PRO A 142 -9.07 4.45 -9.70
C PRO A 142 -9.97 4.02 -8.53
N VAL A 143 -9.37 3.59 -7.42
CA VAL A 143 -10.09 3.25 -6.19
C VAL A 143 -10.83 4.45 -5.62
N SER A 144 -10.16 5.61 -5.59
CA SER A 144 -10.72 6.88 -5.10
C SER A 144 -11.92 7.32 -5.95
N ALA A 145 -11.77 7.24 -7.27
CA ALA A 145 -12.83 7.59 -8.21
C ALA A 145 -14.05 6.66 -8.06
N ASN A 146 -13.83 5.37 -7.83
CA ASN A 146 -14.90 4.40 -7.64
C ASN A 146 -15.70 4.63 -6.35
N ILE A 147 -15.03 4.91 -5.24
CA ILE A 147 -15.71 5.25 -3.97
C ILE A 147 -16.53 6.53 -4.13
N LEU A 148 -15.97 7.53 -4.80
CA LEU A 148 -16.69 8.78 -5.04
C LEU A 148 -17.92 8.57 -5.94
N ALA A 149 -17.82 7.72 -6.96
CA ALA A 149 -18.94 7.37 -7.83
C ALA A 149 -20.06 6.65 -7.06
N ASP A 150 -19.71 5.73 -6.15
CA ASP A 150 -20.66 5.00 -5.29
C ASP A 150 -21.39 5.94 -4.31
N LEU A 151 -20.72 6.99 -3.84
CA LEU A 151 -21.33 8.00 -2.94
C LEU A 151 -22.23 9.02 -3.66
N ILE A 152 -21.89 9.41 -4.89
CA ILE A 152 -22.60 10.48 -5.61
C ILE A 152 -23.76 9.94 -6.44
N ILE A 153 -23.64 8.72 -6.98
CA ILE A 153 -24.56 8.15 -7.95
C ILE A 153 -25.27 6.95 -7.30
N PRO A 154 -26.50 7.11 -6.78
CA PRO A 154 -27.23 6.02 -6.12
C PRO A 154 -27.44 4.80 -7.03
N GLU A 155 -27.55 5.02 -8.34
CA GLU A 155 -27.70 3.96 -9.35
C GLU A 155 -26.41 3.18 -9.58
N TYR A 156 -25.25 3.70 -9.16
CA TYR A 156 -23.92 3.09 -9.21
C TYR A 156 -23.64 2.24 -7.98
N SER A 157 -24.58 1.38 -7.60
CA SER A 157 -24.46 0.51 -6.43
C SER A 157 -24.58 -0.97 -6.80
N ILE A 158 -24.30 -1.85 -5.84
CA ILE A 158 -24.43 -3.31 -6.02
C ILE A 158 -25.88 -3.70 -6.38
N ASP A 159 -26.87 -2.95 -5.91
CA ASP A 159 -28.29 -3.19 -6.20
C ASP A 159 -28.87 -2.22 -7.26
N GLY A 160 -28.04 -1.30 -7.75
CA GLY A 160 -28.45 -0.26 -8.71
C GLY A 160 -28.52 -0.74 -10.15
N THR A 161 -29.09 0.11 -11.02
CA THR A 161 -29.19 -0.18 -12.47
C THR A 161 -27.83 -0.22 -13.17
N LEU A 162 -26.80 0.42 -12.61
CA LEU A 162 -25.42 0.39 -13.12
C LEU A 162 -24.55 -0.68 -12.45
N ARG A 163 -25.16 -1.69 -11.80
CA ARG A 163 -24.46 -2.78 -11.10
C ARG A 163 -23.32 -3.43 -11.89
N TYR A 164 -23.51 -3.70 -13.19
CA TYR A 164 -22.46 -4.33 -14.00
C TYR A 164 -21.22 -3.44 -14.15
N LEU A 165 -21.42 -2.12 -14.29
CA LEU A 165 -20.33 -1.15 -14.36
C LEU A 165 -19.62 -1.05 -13.00
N HIS A 166 -20.39 -1.00 -11.91
CA HIS A 166 -19.87 -1.03 -10.54
C HIS A 166 -19.01 -2.29 -10.29
N LEU A 167 -19.48 -3.46 -10.71
CA LEU A 167 -18.74 -4.72 -10.58
C LEU A 167 -17.44 -4.72 -11.41
N ILE A 168 -17.47 -4.28 -12.67
CA ILE A 168 -16.28 -4.22 -13.52
C ILE A 168 -15.23 -3.28 -12.92
N ASN A 169 -15.64 -2.08 -12.49
CA ASN A 169 -14.74 -1.14 -11.83
C ASN A 169 -14.22 -1.67 -10.50
N GLY A 170 -15.05 -2.40 -9.74
CA GLY A 170 -14.63 -3.15 -8.56
C GLY A 170 -13.48 -4.13 -8.87
N MET A 171 -13.60 -4.93 -9.93
CA MET A 171 -12.55 -5.85 -10.35
C MET A 171 -11.27 -5.11 -10.78
N ILE A 172 -11.40 -4.00 -11.49
CA ILE A 172 -10.27 -3.14 -11.86
C ILE A 172 -9.56 -2.62 -10.60
N ASN A 173 -10.31 -2.17 -9.59
CA ASN A 173 -9.74 -1.68 -8.33
C ASN A 173 -8.99 -2.77 -7.56
N VAL A 174 -9.53 -4.00 -7.55
CA VAL A 174 -8.83 -5.15 -6.97
C VAL A 174 -7.50 -5.35 -7.69
N LEU A 175 -7.47 -5.35 -9.03
CA LEU A 175 -6.24 -5.49 -9.81
C LEU A 175 -5.22 -4.39 -9.47
N PHE A 176 -5.64 -3.13 -9.38
CA PHE A 176 -4.73 -2.03 -9.02
C PHE A 176 -4.20 -2.14 -7.59
N THR A 177 -4.99 -2.66 -6.65
CA THR A 177 -4.57 -2.92 -5.27
C THR A 177 -3.55 -4.05 -5.19
N GLU A 178 -3.74 -5.12 -5.95
CA GLU A 178 -2.78 -6.23 -6.09
C GLU A 178 -1.48 -5.78 -6.76
N LEU A 179 -1.58 -4.93 -7.79
CA LEU A 179 -0.43 -4.32 -8.44
C LEU A 179 0.35 -3.43 -7.46
N ASN A 180 -0.32 -2.61 -6.64
CA ASN A 180 0.34 -1.79 -5.63
C ASN A 180 1.16 -2.64 -4.65
N SER A 181 0.59 -3.75 -4.18
CA SER A 181 1.27 -4.69 -3.28
C SER A 181 2.48 -5.34 -3.97
N SER A 182 2.33 -5.76 -5.22
CA SER A 182 3.38 -6.44 -6.01
C SER A 182 4.53 -5.50 -6.40
N LEU A 183 4.21 -4.27 -6.78
CA LEU A 183 5.19 -3.29 -7.24
C LEU A 183 6.12 -2.83 -6.12
N ASN A 184 5.71 -2.91 -4.84
CA ASN A 184 6.61 -2.65 -3.72
C ASN A 184 7.86 -3.55 -3.79
N VAL A 185 7.70 -4.86 -4.03
CA VAL A 185 8.81 -5.81 -4.18
C VAL A 185 9.67 -5.46 -5.40
N VAL A 186 9.04 -5.07 -6.51
CA VAL A 186 9.76 -4.63 -7.73
C VAL A 186 10.58 -3.37 -7.46
N VAL A 187 10.02 -2.39 -6.76
CA VAL A 187 10.72 -1.14 -6.44
C VAL A 187 11.90 -1.39 -5.50
N PHE A 188 11.73 -2.24 -4.47
CA PHE A 188 12.83 -2.60 -3.57
C PHE A 188 13.92 -3.41 -4.28
N SER A 189 13.54 -4.33 -5.17
CA SER A 189 14.47 -5.14 -5.96
C SER A 189 15.17 -4.36 -7.04
N VAL A 190 14.56 -3.36 -7.67
CA VAL A 190 15.24 -2.52 -8.68
C VAL A 190 16.22 -1.55 -8.04
N SER A 191 15.94 -1.14 -6.81
CA SER A 191 16.67 -0.03 -6.22
C SER A 191 17.75 -0.53 -5.25
N GLY A 192 17.43 -1.36 -4.27
CA GLY A 192 18.39 -1.70 -3.22
C GLY A 192 19.52 -2.61 -3.71
N GLN A 193 20.76 -2.11 -3.86
CA GLN A 193 21.94 -2.97 -4.07
C GLN A 193 22.05 -4.07 -3.01
N LYS A 194 21.80 -3.75 -1.73
CA LYS A 194 21.76 -4.73 -0.63
C LYS A 194 20.62 -5.74 -0.77
N PHE A 195 19.43 -5.28 -1.14
CA PHE A 195 18.27 -6.16 -1.31
C PHE A 195 18.49 -7.12 -2.48
N ARG A 196 19.02 -6.62 -3.60
CA ARG A 196 19.46 -7.43 -4.74
C ARG A 196 20.48 -8.47 -4.32
N SER A 197 21.55 -8.09 -3.61
CA SER A 197 22.58 -9.04 -3.19
C SER A 197 22.02 -10.17 -2.34
N VAL A 198 21.14 -9.87 -1.36
CA VAL A 198 20.51 -10.89 -0.52
C VAL A 198 19.52 -11.75 -1.32
N LEU A 199 18.72 -11.16 -2.20
CA LEU A 199 17.77 -11.87 -3.05
C LEU A 199 18.48 -12.82 -4.03
N PHE A 200 19.57 -12.37 -4.65
CA PHE A 200 20.43 -13.22 -5.47
C PHE A 200 21.14 -14.29 -4.66
N GLU A 201 21.59 -13.99 -3.44
CA GLU A 201 22.17 -15.01 -2.56
C GLU A 201 21.15 -16.13 -2.26
N ILE A 202 19.92 -15.77 -1.88
CA ILE A 202 18.84 -16.74 -1.61
C ILE A 202 18.48 -17.55 -2.87
N LEU A 203 18.37 -16.91 -4.04
CA LEU A 203 18.04 -17.59 -5.29
C LEU A 203 19.20 -18.45 -5.84
N SER A 204 20.45 -18.04 -5.62
CA SER A 204 21.66 -18.75 -6.04
C SER A 204 21.99 -19.94 -5.13
N LYS A 205 21.61 -19.87 -3.86
CA LYS A 205 21.58 -21.00 -2.93
C LYS A 205 20.30 -21.81 -3.19
N GLY A 206 20.21 -22.41 -4.39
CA GLY A 206 19.22 -23.44 -4.71
C GLY A 206 19.29 -24.60 -3.70
N PRO A 207 18.24 -25.45 -3.62
CA PRO A 207 18.04 -26.37 -2.52
C PRO A 207 19.29 -27.23 -2.32
N CYS A 208 19.89 -27.19 -1.13
CA CYS A 208 20.76 -28.26 -0.68
C CYS A 208 19.95 -29.56 -0.84
N LYS A 209 20.29 -30.35 -1.86
CA LYS A 209 19.88 -31.75 -1.96
C LYS A 209 20.26 -32.39 -0.62
N LYS A 210 19.24 -32.79 0.14
CA LYS A 210 19.40 -33.80 1.19
C LYS A 210 19.55 -35.16 0.53
#